data_AF-A0A1Y6EZK0-F1
#
_entry.id   AF-A0A1Y6EZK0-F1
#
_cell.length_a   1.000
_cell.length_b   1.000
_cell.length_c   1.000
_cell.angle_alpha   90.00
_cell.angle_beta   90.00
_cell.angle_gamma   90.00
#
_symmetry.space_group_name_H-M   'P 1'
#
loop_
_entity.id
_entity.type
_entity.pdbx_description
1 polymer ?
#
loop_
_entity_poly.entity_id
_entity_poly.type
_entity_poly.pdbx_seq_one_letter_code
_entity_poly.pdbx_strand_id
1 'polypeptide(L)'
;MEIERINEYTVKFYISYGDIEERGFDREEIWYNRERSEELFWEMMDEVHDEEEFVIEGPLWIQVQALDKGLEVLVTKAQLSKDGEKFELPIPNEKIKDFPADDKIEDLLDHHFNRNHSDEEDIILEEETLEFLIGFNDFEDVISLSNRSGLDDLVTMLYHFEGKYYLYIEFPEDLFAEDEIDDILSILLEYGFETQLTIHRIQEYGKEIISGNVFTELRKHFR
;
A
#
# COMPACT_ATOMS: atom_id res chain seq x y z
N MET A 1 23.37 19.98 -6.81
CA MET A 1 22.78 19.38 -5.58
C MET A 1 23.40 19.98 -4.32
N GLU A 2 22.62 20.17 -3.25
CA GLU A 2 23.10 20.51 -1.91
C GLU A 2 22.66 19.43 -0.90
N ILE A 3 23.59 18.96 -0.07
CA ILE A 3 23.37 17.91 0.94
C ILE A 3 23.59 18.52 2.31
N GLU A 4 22.62 18.39 3.21
CA GLU A 4 22.70 18.85 4.60
C GLU A 4 22.44 17.67 5.54
N ARG A 5 23.44 17.32 6.35
CA ARG A 5 23.26 16.33 7.42
C ARG A 5 22.56 16.98 8.60
N ILE A 6 21.31 16.59 8.83
CA ILE A 6 20.54 17.06 9.98
C ILE A 6 21.06 16.34 11.23
N ASN A 7 21.08 15.01 11.21
CA ASN A 7 21.48 14.16 12.33
C ASN A 7 22.27 12.92 11.86
N GLU A 8 22.69 12.05 12.80
CA GLU A 8 23.28 10.75 12.48
C GLU A 8 22.34 9.79 11.75
N TYR A 9 21.03 10.03 11.80
CA TYR A 9 20.01 9.18 11.19
C TYR A 9 19.19 9.88 10.11
N THR A 10 19.42 11.18 9.89
CA THR A 10 18.59 11.98 8.98
C THR A 10 19.46 12.86 8.10
N VAL A 11 19.29 12.70 6.79
CA VAL A 11 19.95 13.50 5.76
C VAL A 11 18.88 14.27 4.99
N LYS A 12 19.20 15.53 4.70
CA LYS A 12 18.36 16.42 3.90
C LYS A 12 19.06 16.72 2.59
N PHE A 13 18.32 16.63 1.49
CA PHE A 13 18.78 16.89 0.15
C PHE A 13 18.00 18.04 -0.45
N TYR A 14 18.69 18.88 -1.20
CA TYR A 14 18.08 19.86 -2.06
C TYR A 14 18.58 19.66 -3.49
N ILE A 15 17.63 19.41 -4.39
CA ILE A 15 17.89 19.18 -5.81
C ILE A 15 17.14 20.26 -6.58
N SER A 16 17.86 21.05 -7.39
CA SER A 16 17.21 22.04 -8.23
C SER A 16 16.53 21.40 -9.43
N TYR A 17 15.51 22.02 -10.02
CA TYR A 17 14.88 21.46 -11.23
C TYR A 17 15.86 21.29 -12.40
N GLY A 18 16.85 22.18 -12.51
CA GLY A 18 17.91 22.02 -13.52
C GLY A 18 18.78 20.78 -13.30
N ASP A 19 19.09 20.44 -12.05
CA ASP A 19 19.83 19.22 -11.70
C ASP A 19 19.02 17.94 -11.99
N ILE A 20 17.69 17.99 -11.88
CA ILE A 20 16.77 16.86 -12.16
C ILE A 20 16.71 16.62 -13.67
N GLU A 21 16.56 17.68 -14.46
CA GLU A 21 16.54 17.63 -15.92
C GLU A 21 17.90 17.17 -16.51
N GLU A 22 19.03 17.59 -15.92
CA GLU A 22 20.37 17.14 -16.35
C GLU A 22 20.61 15.65 -16.12
N ARG A 23 19.95 15.06 -15.12
CA ARG A 23 19.95 13.61 -14.87
C ARG A 23 18.96 12.84 -15.73
N GLY A 24 18.18 13.54 -16.57
CA GLY A 24 17.23 12.93 -17.50
C GLY A 24 15.89 12.58 -16.87
N PHE A 25 15.57 13.16 -15.71
CA PHE A 25 14.28 13.01 -15.07
C PHE A 25 13.38 14.22 -15.34
N ASP A 26 12.11 13.97 -15.62
CA ASP A 26 11.09 15.02 -15.69
C ASP A 26 10.48 15.28 -14.31
N ARG A 27 10.17 16.55 -14.01
CA ARG A 27 9.56 16.96 -12.73
C ARG A 27 8.26 16.21 -12.39
N GLU A 28 7.52 15.82 -13.42
CA GLU A 28 6.26 15.10 -13.31
C GLU A 28 6.52 13.59 -13.15
N GLU A 29 7.58 13.05 -13.77
CA GLU A 29 7.96 11.65 -13.60
C GLU A 29 8.44 11.33 -12.19
N ILE A 30 9.10 12.26 -11.49
CA ILE A 30 9.49 12.04 -10.07
C ILE A 30 8.28 11.85 -9.15
N TRP A 31 7.10 12.37 -9.52
CA TRP A 31 5.88 12.23 -8.74
C TRP A 31 4.98 11.10 -9.20
N TYR A 32 4.90 10.87 -10.51
CA TYR A 32 3.97 9.90 -11.09
C TYR A 32 4.62 8.56 -11.44
N ASN A 33 5.95 8.47 -11.42
CA ASN A 33 6.69 7.27 -11.77
C ASN A 33 7.59 6.83 -10.62
N ARG A 34 7.12 5.80 -9.89
CA ARG A 34 7.81 5.23 -8.73
C ARG A 34 9.19 4.69 -9.06
N GLU A 35 9.33 3.95 -10.16
CA GLU A 35 10.64 3.41 -10.57
C GLU A 35 11.64 4.54 -10.78
N ARG A 36 11.21 5.65 -11.40
CA ARG A 36 12.04 6.85 -11.62
C ARG A 36 12.38 7.58 -10.33
N SER A 37 11.44 7.68 -9.41
CA SER A 37 11.68 8.35 -8.12
C SER A 37 12.65 7.52 -7.27
N GLU A 38 12.47 6.20 -7.21
CA GLU A 38 13.40 5.28 -6.55
C GLU A 38 14.80 5.33 -7.18
N GLU A 39 14.91 5.30 -8.52
CA GLU A 39 16.19 5.46 -9.22
C GLU A 39 16.91 6.75 -8.80
N LEU A 40 16.20 7.89 -8.80
CA LEU A 40 16.76 9.17 -8.37
C LEU A 40 17.27 9.07 -6.91
N PHE A 41 16.47 8.53 -5.99
CA PHE A 41 16.87 8.41 -4.58
C PHE A 41 18.06 7.48 -4.39
N TRP A 42 18.12 6.34 -5.07
CA TRP A 42 19.28 5.44 -5.02
C TRP A 42 20.54 6.12 -5.56
N GLU A 43 20.45 6.84 -6.67
CA GLU A 43 21.58 7.64 -7.18
C GLU A 43 22.02 8.72 -6.17
N MET A 44 21.08 9.40 -5.51
CA MET A 44 21.41 10.38 -4.48
C MET A 44 22.09 9.73 -3.27
N MET A 45 21.62 8.55 -2.85
CA MET A 45 22.17 7.84 -1.70
C MET A 45 23.54 7.22 -2.01
N ASP A 46 23.78 6.74 -3.23
CA ASP A 46 25.07 6.23 -3.68
C ASP A 46 26.12 7.35 -3.74
N GLU A 47 25.75 8.53 -4.23
CA GLU A 47 26.62 9.72 -4.24
C GLU A 47 27.03 10.15 -2.82
N VAL A 48 26.16 9.92 -1.82
CA VAL A 48 26.43 10.20 -0.40
C VAL A 48 27.28 9.10 0.25
N HIS A 49 27.15 7.86 -0.23
CA HIS A 49 27.83 6.68 0.33
C HIS A 49 29.35 6.68 0.05
N ASP A 50 29.82 7.46 -0.94
CA ASP A 50 31.26 7.56 -1.27
C ASP A 50 32.03 8.54 -0.38
N GLU A 51 31.36 9.51 0.29
CA GLU A 51 32.02 10.51 1.13
C GLU A 51 31.98 10.24 2.64
N GLU A 52 30.97 9.53 3.16
CA GLU A 52 30.83 9.30 4.60
C GLU A 52 30.41 7.86 4.91
N GLU A 53 30.97 7.33 6.01
CA GLU A 53 30.80 5.99 6.57
C GLU A 53 29.35 5.71 7.05
N PHE A 54 28.36 5.99 6.20
CA PHE A 54 26.95 5.81 6.43
C PHE A 54 26.51 4.50 5.77
N VAL A 55 26.60 3.41 6.51
CA VAL A 55 26.09 2.11 6.06
C VAL A 55 24.56 2.15 6.13
N ILE A 56 23.96 2.37 4.97
CA ILE A 56 22.50 2.38 4.76
C ILE A 56 22.02 0.93 4.73
N GLU A 57 22.09 0.26 5.88
CA GLU A 57 21.41 -1.02 6.08
C GLU A 57 20.19 -0.79 6.97
N GLY A 58 19.00 -1.02 6.39
CA GLY A 58 17.71 -0.96 7.08
C GLY A 58 16.67 -0.10 6.35
N PRO A 59 15.42 -0.11 6.88
CA PRO A 59 14.32 0.65 6.31
C PRO A 59 14.55 2.18 6.38
N LEU A 60 14.18 2.86 5.29
CA LEU A 60 14.31 4.30 5.12
C LEU A 60 12.94 4.95 5.04
N TRP A 61 12.80 6.07 5.74
CA TRP A 61 11.68 6.97 5.63
C TRP A 61 12.06 8.14 4.73
N ILE A 62 11.34 8.32 3.63
CA ILE A 62 11.61 9.38 2.66
C ILE A 62 10.44 10.33 2.64
N GLN A 63 10.71 11.61 2.89
CA GLN A 63 9.75 12.69 2.76
C GLN A 63 10.22 13.63 1.66
N VAL A 64 9.33 14.00 0.74
CA VAL A 64 9.67 14.88 -0.38
C VAL A 64 8.75 16.10 -0.36
N GLN A 65 9.34 17.28 -0.50
CA GLN A 65 8.66 18.56 -0.53
C GLN A 65 9.04 19.33 -1.81
N ALA A 66 8.03 19.70 -2.59
CA ALA A 66 8.22 20.58 -3.73
C ALA A 66 8.46 22.02 -3.27
N LEU A 67 9.49 22.67 -3.82
CA LEU A 67 9.79 24.08 -3.65
C LEU A 67 9.73 24.79 -5.02
N ASP A 68 9.59 26.11 -5.04
CA ASP A 68 9.53 26.92 -6.27
C ASP A 68 10.73 26.74 -7.22
N LYS A 69 11.87 26.27 -6.70
CA LYS A 69 13.13 26.13 -7.46
C LYS A 69 13.72 24.72 -7.46
N GLY A 70 13.07 23.75 -6.81
CA GLY A 70 13.58 22.39 -6.74
C GLY A 70 12.76 21.50 -5.83
N LEU A 71 13.33 20.35 -5.49
CA LEU A 71 12.80 19.39 -4.53
C LEU A 71 13.67 19.38 -3.29
N GLU A 72 13.01 19.38 -2.13
CA GLU A 72 13.62 19.11 -0.83
C GLU A 72 13.25 17.70 -0.40
N VAL A 73 14.24 16.84 -0.16
CA VAL A 73 14.04 15.44 0.23
C VAL A 73 14.64 15.25 1.62
N LEU A 74 13.90 14.65 2.54
CA LEU A 74 14.39 14.26 3.86
C LEU A 74 14.39 12.73 3.96
N VAL A 75 15.55 12.15 4.15
CA VAL A 75 15.71 10.70 4.33
C VAL A 75 16.10 10.41 5.77
N THR A 76 15.25 9.67 6.48
CA THR A 76 15.48 9.26 7.87
C THR A 76 15.57 7.75 7.97
N LYS A 77 16.64 7.26 8.58
CA LYS A 77 16.79 5.85 8.93
C LYS A 77 15.82 5.51 10.06
N ALA A 78 14.93 4.55 9.85
CA ALA A 78 14.10 4.01 10.90
C ALA A 78 14.96 3.15 11.84
N GLN A 79 14.80 3.34 13.16
CA GLN A 79 15.48 2.52 14.16
C GLN A 79 14.49 1.55 14.78
N LEU A 80 14.93 0.30 14.98
CA LEU A 80 14.14 -0.68 15.69
C LEU A 80 14.07 -0.30 17.18
N SER A 81 12.87 -0.26 17.75
CA SER A 81 12.64 -0.09 19.19
C SER A 81 13.40 -1.16 19.99
N LYS A 82 13.76 -0.82 21.23
CA LYS A 82 14.48 -1.74 22.14
C LYS A 82 13.73 -3.04 22.44
N ASP A 83 12.44 -3.12 22.13
CA ASP A 83 11.59 -4.31 22.30
C ASP A 83 11.56 -5.23 21.06
N GLY A 84 12.08 -4.78 19.92
CA GLY A 84 12.22 -5.58 18.70
C GLY A 84 10.95 -5.71 17.84
N GLU A 85 9.83 -5.16 18.29
CA GLU A 85 8.52 -5.33 17.64
C GLU A 85 8.01 -4.08 16.91
N LYS A 86 8.69 -2.91 17.05
CA LYS A 86 8.24 -1.64 16.47
C LYS A 86 9.38 -0.84 15.85
N PHE A 87 9.08 -0.08 14.79
CA PHE A 87 10.00 0.88 14.18
C PHE A 87 9.70 2.28 14.72
N GLU A 88 10.70 2.93 15.32
CA GLU A 88 10.60 4.30 15.81
C GLU A 88 11.49 5.24 14.97
N LEU A 89 10.96 6.41 14.64
CA LEU A 89 11.74 7.49 14.03
C LEU A 89 12.48 8.27 15.13
N PRO A 90 13.81 8.45 15.06
CA PRO A 90 14.59 9.18 16.07
C PRO A 90 14.45 10.72 15.92
N ILE A 91 13.26 11.21 15.56
CA ILE A 91 12.99 12.64 15.39
C ILE A 91 12.51 13.18 16.75
N PRO A 92 13.10 14.27 17.29
CA PRO A 92 12.61 14.85 18.53
C PRO A 92 11.16 15.34 18.37
N ASN A 93 10.25 14.83 19.22
CA ASN A 93 8.80 15.16 19.28
C ASN A 93 8.47 16.66 19.15
N GLU A 94 9.41 17.54 19.48
CA GLU A 94 9.21 18.99 19.41
C GLU A 94 9.15 19.54 17.97
N LYS A 95 9.74 18.86 16.97
CA LYS A 95 9.56 19.19 15.54
C LYS A 95 8.40 18.45 14.87
N ILE A 96 7.92 17.37 15.50
CA ILE A 96 6.78 16.57 15.01
C ILE A 96 5.45 17.29 15.31
N LYS A 97 5.41 18.13 16.36
CA LYS A 97 4.23 18.94 16.74
C LYS A 97 3.65 19.88 15.67
N ASP A 98 4.39 20.21 14.62
CA ASP A 98 3.88 21.01 13.50
C ASP A 98 3.17 20.15 12.44
N PHE A 99 3.16 18.82 12.61
CA PHE A 99 2.52 17.86 11.71
C PHE A 99 1.17 17.39 12.28
N PRO A 100 0.05 17.54 11.54
CA PRO A 100 -1.30 17.16 11.99
C PRO A 100 -1.58 15.65 11.94
N ALA A 101 -0.57 14.78 11.85
CA ALA A 101 -0.71 13.34 11.57
C ALA A 101 0.00 12.42 12.60
N ASP A 102 0.13 12.86 13.85
CA ASP A 102 0.93 12.20 14.90
C ASP A 102 0.56 10.72 15.13
N ASP A 103 -0.72 10.40 15.32
CA ASP A 103 -1.16 9.01 15.60
C ASP A 103 -1.14 8.09 14.38
N LYS A 104 -1.24 8.63 13.16
CA LYS A 104 -1.28 7.81 11.93
C LYS A 104 0.10 7.37 11.46
N ILE A 105 1.16 8.08 11.86
CA ILE A 105 2.52 7.80 11.37
C ILE A 105 3.08 6.53 12.00
N GLU A 106 2.88 6.32 13.31
CA GLU A 106 3.30 5.07 13.97
C GLU A 106 2.58 3.86 13.38
N ASP A 107 1.28 4.00 13.12
CA ASP A 107 0.43 2.94 12.56
C ASP A 107 0.87 2.59 11.13
N LEU A 108 1.05 3.61 10.27
CA LEU A 108 1.58 3.45 8.91
C LEU A 108 2.96 2.77 8.89
N LEU A 109 3.84 3.09 9.84
CA LEU A 109 5.17 2.48 9.95
C LEU A 109 5.10 1.00 10.36
N ASP A 110 4.21 0.64 11.29
CA ASP A 110 4.02 -0.76 11.70
C ASP A 110 3.47 -1.59 10.53
N HIS A 111 2.44 -1.08 9.84
CA HIS A 111 1.84 -1.75 8.68
C HIS A 111 2.81 -1.95 7.51
N HIS A 112 3.69 -0.98 7.24
CA HIS A 112 4.63 -1.05 6.11
C HIS A 112 5.83 -1.97 6.36
N PHE A 113 6.28 -2.11 7.62
CA PHE A 113 7.52 -2.81 7.94
C PHE A 113 7.35 -4.13 8.70
N ASN A 114 6.16 -4.41 9.25
CA ASN A 114 5.84 -5.67 9.93
C ASN A 114 5.22 -6.74 9.00
N ARG A 115 5.01 -6.41 7.72
CA ARG A 115 4.66 -7.42 6.70
C ARG A 115 5.90 -8.26 6.39
N ASN A 116 5.94 -9.47 6.98
CA ASN A 116 6.82 -10.54 6.56
C ASN A 116 6.93 -10.57 5.03
N HIS A 117 8.15 -10.39 4.52
CA HIS A 117 8.56 -10.59 3.12
C HIS A 117 7.76 -11.71 2.43
N SER A 118 6.70 -11.36 1.72
CA SER A 118 6.07 -12.10 0.64
C SER A 118 5.12 -11.12 -0.05
N ASP A 119 5.42 -10.84 -1.30
CA ASP A 119 4.60 -10.11 -2.27
C ASP A 119 4.67 -8.57 -2.19
N GLU A 120 5.46 -8.04 -3.13
CA GLU A 120 5.45 -6.66 -3.60
C GLU A 120 4.07 -6.37 -4.22
N GLU A 121 3.16 -5.81 -3.43
CA GLU A 121 2.06 -5.01 -3.96
C GLU A 121 2.21 -3.58 -3.42
N ASP A 122 2.52 -2.68 -4.36
CA ASP A 122 2.48 -1.23 -4.24
C ASP A 122 1.25 -0.74 -3.47
N ILE A 123 1.47 -0.15 -2.29
CA ILE A 123 0.46 0.66 -1.62
C ILE A 123 0.42 2.00 -2.34
N ILE A 124 -0.50 2.14 -3.29
CA ILE A 124 -0.86 3.43 -3.88
C ILE A 124 -1.62 4.21 -2.80
N LEU A 125 -1.02 5.30 -2.31
CA LEU A 125 -1.66 6.27 -1.43
C LEU A 125 -2.60 7.17 -2.24
N GLU A 126 -3.69 6.60 -2.75
CA GLU A 126 -4.92 7.33 -3.00
C GLU A 126 -5.94 6.85 -1.96
N GLU A 127 -6.92 7.68 -1.59
CA GLU A 127 -8.05 7.29 -0.73
C GLU A 127 -8.87 6.18 -1.43
N GLU A 128 -8.37 4.95 -1.46
CA GLU A 128 -8.96 3.83 -2.16
C GLU A 128 -9.60 2.86 -1.16
N THR A 129 -10.89 2.63 -1.37
CA THR A 129 -11.66 1.54 -0.79
C THR A 129 -10.90 0.22 -0.89
N LEU A 130 -10.72 -0.47 0.23
CA LEU A 130 -10.02 -1.76 0.25
C LEU A 130 -10.80 -2.77 -0.61
N GLU A 131 -10.14 -3.27 -1.65
CA GLU A 131 -10.71 -4.24 -2.59
C GLU A 131 -9.98 -5.58 -2.52
N PHE A 132 -10.74 -6.67 -2.64
CA PHE A 132 -10.23 -8.03 -2.62
C PHE A 132 -10.88 -8.88 -3.69
N LEU A 133 -10.11 -9.83 -4.21
CA LEU A 133 -10.58 -10.83 -5.16
C LEU A 133 -10.35 -12.23 -4.61
N ILE A 134 -11.44 -12.98 -4.43
CA ILE A 134 -11.40 -14.34 -3.91
C ILE A 134 -11.80 -15.33 -4.99
N GLY A 135 -10.98 -16.35 -5.21
CA GLY A 135 -11.25 -17.45 -6.13
C GLY A 135 -12.00 -18.60 -5.46
N PHE A 136 -12.88 -19.25 -6.21
CA PHE A 136 -13.63 -20.43 -5.80
C PHE A 136 -13.53 -21.50 -6.88
N ASN A 137 -13.36 -22.76 -6.46
CA ASN A 137 -13.26 -23.87 -7.40
C ASN A 137 -14.64 -24.31 -7.89
N ASP A 138 -15.65 -24.26 -7.03
CA ASP A 138 -17.03 -24.61 -7.36
C ASP A 138 -18.00 -23.46 -7.04
N PHE A 139 -19.13 -23.42 -7.75
CA PHE A 139 -20.16 -22.41 -7.50
C PHE A 139 -20.90 -22.65 -6.17
N GLU A 140 -21.02 -23.91 -5.74
CA GLU A 140 -21.66 -24.29 -4.48
C GLU A 140 -20.95 -23.70 -3.26
N ASP A 141 -19.64 -23.45 -3.36
CA ASP A 141 -18.86 -22.80 -2.30
C ASP A 141 -19.32 -21.34 -2.11
N VAL A 142 -19.59 -20.63 -3.21
CA VAL A 142 -20.11 -19.26 -3.20
C VAL A 142 -21.54 -19.21 -2.66
N ILE A 143 -22.38 -20.18 -3.03
CA ILE A 143 -23.73 -20.32 -2.47
C ILE A 143 -23.67 -20.54 -0.95
N SER A 144 -22.78 -21.43 -0.50
CA SER A 144 -22.59 -21.73 0.91
C SER A 144 -22.14 -20.50 1.70
N LEU A 145 -21.20 -19.73 1.15
CA LEU A 145 -20.76 -18.46 1.69
C LEU A 145 -21.91 -17.44 1.80
N SER A 146 -22.79 -17.38 0.79
CA SER A 146 -23.93 -16.45 0.81
C SER A 146 -24.90 -16.62 1.98
N ASN A 147 -24.91 -17.79 2.63
CA ASN A 147 -25.76 -18.04 3.79
C ASN A 147 -25.16 -17.54 5.11
N ARG A 148 -23.92 -17.05 5.12
CA ARG A 148 -23.32 -16.42 6.29
C ARG A 148 -23.91 -15.03 6.52
N SER A 149 -24.05 -14.68 7.80
CA SER A 149 -24.51 -13.37 8.24
C SER A 149 -23.35 -12.36 8.23
N GLY A 150 -23.65 -11.07 8.06
CA GLY A 150 -22.65 -9.99 8.18
C GLY A 150 -21.93 -9.65 6.88
N LEU A 151 -22.42 -10.15 5.75
CA LEU A 151 -21.85 -9.88 4.42
C LEU A 151 -22.77 -8.98 3.56
N ASP A 152 -23.87 -8.50 4.12
CA ASP A 152 -24.91 -7.76 3.40
C ASP A 152 -24.51 -6.31 3.08
N ASP A 153 -23.62 -5.72 3.87
CA ASP A 153 -23.15 -4.34 3.70
C ASP A 153 -21.92 -4.23 2.77
N LEU A 154 -21.48 -5.36 2.20
CA LEU A 154 -20.33 -5.42 1.28
C LEU A 154 -20.76 -5.17 -0.17
N VAL A 155 -19.97 -4.38 -0.89
CA VAL A 155 -20.13 -4.26 -2.34
C VAL A 155 -19.48 -5.48 -2.98
N THR A 156 -20.29 -6.33 -3.61
CA THR A 156 -19.83 -7.62 -4.13
C THR A 156 -20.25 -7.84 -5.57
N MET A 157 -19.36 -8.43 -6.37
CA MET A 157 -19.60 -8.81 -7.77
C MET A 157 -19.02 -10.20 -8.05
N LEU A 158 -19.72 -11.01 -8.84
CA LEU A 158 -19.33 -12.39 -9.13
C LEU A 158 -19.05 -12.59 -10.61
N TYR A 159 -17.90 -13.17 -10.90
CA TYR A 159 -17.41 -13.46 -12.24
C TYR A 159 -17.08 -14.95 -12.39
N HIS A 160 -17.03 -15.40 -13.64
CA HIS A 160 -16.55 -16.71 -14.02
C HIS A 160 -15.47 -16.59 -15.09
N PHE A 161 -14.31 -17.19 -14.82
CA PHE A 161 -13.14 -17.13 -15.68
C PHE A 161 -12.36 -18.44 -15.58
N GLU A 162 -11.88 -18.96 -16.72
CA GLU A 162 -11.09 -20.20 -16.81
C GLU A 162 -11.65 -21.43 -16.05
N GLY A 163 -12.98 -21.55 -15.96
CA GLY A 163 -13.65 -22.67 -15.28
C GLY A 163 -13.71 -22.55 -13.76
N LYS A 164 -13.37 -21.39 -13.21
CA LYS A 164 -13.46 -21.03 -11.80
C LYS A 164 -14.35 -19.80 -11.59
N TYR A 165 -14.75 -19.58 -10.35
CA TYR A 165 -15.57 -18.45 -9.95
C TYR A 165 -14.72 -17.46 -9.14
N TYR A 166 -14.98 -16.18 -9.34
CA TYR A 166 -14.21 -15.11 -8.71
C TYR A 166 -15.17 -14.08 -8.13
N LEU A 167 -15.06 -13.87 -6.83
CA LEU A 167 -15.84 -12.89 -6.08
C LEU A 167 -14.97 -11.66 -5.84
N TYR A 168 -15.38 -10.55 -6.42
CA TYR A 168 -14.85 -9.24 -6.09
C TYR A 168 -15.61 -8.67 -4.90
N ILE A 169 -14.88 -8.06 -3.97
CA ILE A 169 -15.39 -7.54 -2.72
C ILE A 169 -14.72 -6.20 -2.49
N GLU A 170 -15.52 -5.19 -2.23
CA GLU A 170 -15.07 -3.84 -1.93
C GLU A 170 -15.63 -3.42 -0.58
N PHE A 171 -14.74 -2.94 0.28
CA PHE A 171 -15.03 -2.49 1.64
C PHE A 171 -15.11 -0.96 1.65
N PRO A 172 -16.30 -0.39 1.89
CA PRO A 172 -16.46 1.05 2.05
C PRO A 172 -15.73 1.54 3.31
N GLU A 173 -14.83 2.50 3.17
CA GLU A 173 -13.95 2.99 4.26
C GLU A 173 -14.72 3.54 5.48
N ASP A 174 -15.91 4.10 5.26
CA ASP A 174 -16.75 4.66 6.34
C ASP A 174 -17.52 3.60 7.16
N LEU A 175 -17.49 2.32 6.75
CA LEU A 175 -18.35 1.28 7.34
C LEU A 175 -17.61 0.19 8.12
N PHE A 176 -16.31 -0.02 7.87
CA PHE A 176 -15.55 -1.14 8.43
C PHE A 176 -14.23 -0.68 9.03
N ALA A 177 -13.94 -1.10 10.26
CA ALA A 177 -12.60 -0.98 10.84
C ALA A 177 -11.67 -2.09 10.31
N GLU A 178 -10.35 -1.89 10.36
CA GLU A 178 -9.35 -2.85 9.84
C GLU A 178 -9.50 -4.25 10.47
N ASP A 179 -9.65 -4.34 11.80
CA ASP A 179 -9.89 -5.63 12.48
C ASP A 179 -11.16 -6.35 11.97
N GLU A 180 -12.20 -5.61 11.59
CA GLU A 180 -13.44 -6.20 11.05
C GLU A 180 -13.24 -6.71 9.63
N ILE A 181 -12.39 -6.05 8.84
CA ILE A 181 -12.04 -6.49 7.48
C ILE A 181 -11.27 -7.80 7.56
N ASP A 182 -10.28 -7.92 8.46
CA ASP A 182 -9.53 -9.15 8.69
C ASP A 182 -10.43 -10.32 9.13
N ASP A 183 -11.40 -10.07 10.01
CA ASP A 183 -12.38 -11.06 10.44
C ASP A 183 -13.25 -11.54 9.26
N ILE A 184 -13.72 -10.62 8.41
CA ILE A 184 -14.52 -10.94 7.22
C ILE A 184 -13.69 -11.73 6.21
N LEU A 185 -12.47 -11.30 5.92
CA LEU A 185 -11.54 -12.00 5.03
C LEU A 185 -11.26 -13.41 5.50
N SER A 186 -11.06 -13.60 6.80
CA SER A 186 -10.87 -14.92 7.40
C SER A 186 -12.05 -15.84 7.08
N ILE A 187 -13.29 -15.34 7.19
CA ILE A 187 -14.48 -16.11 6.82
C ILE A 187 -14.53 -16.42 5.32
N LEU A 188 -14.20 -15.44 4.46
CA LEU A 188 -14.23 -15.61 3.01
C LEU A 188 -13.25 -16.69 2.55
N LEU A 189 -12.05 -16.71 3.13
CA LEU A 189 -10.98 -17.66 2.84
C LEU A 189 -11.26 -19.08 3.39
N GLU A 190 -12.28 -19.28 4.23
CA GLU A 190 -12.77 -20.63 4.56
C GLU A 190 -13.44 -21.32 3.37
N TYR A 191 -14.04 -20.54 2.46
CA TYR A 191 -14.83 -21.02 1.33
C TYR A 191 -14.09 -20.90 -0.01
N GLY A 192 -13.14 -19.98 -0.09
CA GLY A 192 -12.38 -19.68 -1.29
C GLY A 192 -10.87 -19.80 -1.08
N PHE A 193 -10.12 -19.26 -2.03
CA PHE A 193 -8.68 -19.14 -1.97
C PHE A 193 -8.27 -17.77 -2.53
N GLU A 194 -7.17 -17.25 -2.02
CA GLU A 194 -6.55 -16.03 -2.53
C GLU A 194 -6.01 -16.24 -3.95
N THR A 195 -6.19 -15.25 -4.82
CA THR A 195 -5.79 -15.33 -6.21
C THR A 195 -4.88 -14.18 -6.59
N GLN A 196 -3.81 -14.47 -7.33
CA GLN A 196 -2.90 -13.46 -7.89
C GLN A 196 -3.45 -12.79 -9.17
N LEU A 197 -4.77 -12.86 -9.39
CA LEU A 197 -5.38 -12.27 -10.57
C LEU A 197 -5.90 -10.90 -10.21
N THR A 198 -5.76 -9.95 -11.12
CA THR A 198 -6.35 -8.62 -10.95
C THR A 198 -7.80 -8.63 -11.40
N ILE A 199 -8.61 -7.77 -10.78
CA ILE A 199 -10.02 -7.56 -11.18
C ILE A 199 -10.12 -7.15 -12.66
N HIS A 200 -9.21 -6.28 -13.12
CA HIS A 200 -9.12 -5.81 -14.51
C HIS A 200 -9.04 -6.95 -15.53
N ARG A 201 -8.23 -7.98 -15.25
CA ARG A 201 -8.10 -9.15 -16.14
C ARG A 201 -9.40 -9.94 -16.23
N ILE A 202 -10.12 -10.04 -15.12
CA ILE A 202 -11.40 -10.76 -15.06
C ILE A 202 -12.52 -9.96 -15.71
N GLN A 203 -12.53 -8.64 -15.56
CA GLN A 203 -13.49 -7.77 -16.25
C GLN A 203 -13.29 -7.78 -17.77
N GLU A 204 -12.03 -7.85 -18.24
CA GLU A 204 -11.74 -7.85 -19.67
C GLU A 204 -11.96 -9.22 -20.35
N TYR A 205 -11.55 -10.32 -19.70
CA TYR A 205 -11.57 -11.67 -20.31
C TYR A 205 -12.55 -12.65 -19.67
N GLY A 206 -13.08 -12.33 -18.48
CA GLY A 206 -14.04 -13.13 -17.76
C GLY A 206 -15.48 -12.84 -18.16
N LYS A 207 -16.39 -13.57 -17.52
CA LYS A 207 -17.83 -13.38 -17.67
C LYS A 207 -18.41 -12.94 -16.34
N GLU A 208 -18.99 -11.76 -16.31
CA GLU A 208 -19.83 -11.31 -15.19
C GLU A 208 -21.07 -12.20 -15.07
N ILE A 209 -21.33 -12.70 -13.85
CA ILE A 209 -22.52 -13.49 -13.51
C ILE A 209 -23.51 -12.62 -12.73
N ILE A 210 -23.02 -11.89 -11.72
CA ILE A 210 -23.82 -10.99 -10.89
C ILE A 210 -23.03 -9.69 -10.70
N SER A 211 -23.63 -8.57 -11.10
CA SER A 211 -23.01 -7.23 -11.11
C SER A 211 -23.10 -6.48 -9.77
N GLY A 212 -23.66 -7.08 -8.72
CA GLY A 212 -23.89 -6.41 -7.44
C GLY A 212 -24.67 -7.26 -6.46
N ASN A 213 -24.43 -7.07 -5.15
CA ASN A 213 -25.16 -7.73 -4.06
C ASN A 213 -25.24 -9.26 -4.24
N VAL A 214 -24.10 -9.89 -4.53
CA VAL A 214 -24.00 -11.31 -4.88
C VAL A 214 -24.70 -12.18 -3.85
N PHE A 215 -24.43 -11.95 -2.56
CA PHE A 215 -24.99 -12.78 -1.49
C PHE A 215 -26.52 -12.69 -1.40
N THR A 216 -27.08 -11.49 -1.56
CA THR A 216 -28.53 -11.27 -1.54
C THR A 216 -29.22 -11.95 -2.72
N GLU A 217 -28.64 -11.85 -3.92
CA GLU A 217 -29.21 -12.47 -5.12
C GLU A 217 -29.08 -14.00 -5.05
N LEU A 218 -27.96 -14.53 -4.56
CA LEU A 218 -27.79 -15.98 -4.38
C LEU A 218 -28.78 -16.56 -3.38
N ARG A 219 -28.96 -15.96 -2.19
CA ARG A 219 -29.95 -16.42 -1.19
C ARG A 219 -31.39 -16.42 -1.70
N LYS A 220 -31.71 -15.54 -2.65
CA LYS A 220 -33.05 -15.43 -3.25
C LYS A 220 -33.30 -16.54 -4.28
N HIS A 221 -32.27 -16.94 -5.02
CA HIS A 221 -32.38 -17.92 -6.10
C HIS A 221 -32.07 -19.36 -5.66
N PHE A 222 -31.21 -19.54 -4.65
CA PHE A 222 -30.75 -20.81 -4.12
C PHE A 222 -31.01 -20.81 -2.62
N ARG A 223 -31.90 -21.70 -2.18
CA ARG A 223 -32.41 -21.76 -0.80
C ARG A 223 -32.27 -23.16 -0.24
#